data_AF-A0A162BKD5-F1
#
_entry.id   AF-A0A162BKD5-F1
#
_cell.length_a   1.000
_cell.length_b   1.000
_cell.length_c   1.000
_cell.angle_alpha   90.00
_cell.angle_beta   90.00
_cell.angle_gamma   90.00
#
_symmetry.space_group_name_H-M   'P 1'
#
loop_
_entity.id
_entity.type
_entity.pdbx_description
1 polymer ?
#
loop_
_entity_poly.entity_id
_entity_poly.type
_entity_poly.pdbx_seq_one_letter_code
_entity_poly.pdbx_strand_id
1 'polypeptide(L)'
;MKLVMCFLLVLFSFNSLAGEVLYFFDSNKHPEPSFFVNRKIDVSIPSKIEQAINKKLVLENPYLYTEAEREQLARSMLRNDETLKGLMSNLASSYKELETIFKYQVHKVPAVVLVENGRNWIVYGETNIQKALVIIRNSSKYRSTYVN
;
A
#
# COMPACT_ATOMS: atom_id res chain seq x y z
N MET A 1 -27.39 -37.96 -22.94
CA MET A 1 -26.17 -37.40 -22.32
C MET A 1 -25.79 -36.04 -22.95
N LYS A 2 -26.68 -35.03 -22.91
CA LYS A 2 -26.46 -33.69 -23.49
C LYS A 2 -27.23 -32.57 -22.78
N LEU A 3 -27.45 -32.66 -21.46
CA LEU A 3 -28.12 -31.59 -20.70
C LEU A 3 -27.26 -31.03 -19.55
N VAL A 4 -26.26 -31.78 -19.09
CA VAL A 4 -25.44 -31.39 -17.93
C VAL A 4 -24.32 -30.40 -18.31
N MET A 5 -23.91 -30.36 -19.58
CA MET A 5 -22.78 -29.54 -20.03
C MET A 5 -23.13 -28.05 -20.24
N CYS A 6 -24.41 -27.72 -20.44
CA CYS A 6 -24.86 -26.32 -20.55
C CYS A 6 -25.07 -25.65 -19.18
N PHE A 7 -25.22 -26.42 -18.09
CA PHE A 7 -25.46 -25.86 -16.76
C PHE A 7 -24.18 -25.40 -16.05
N LEU A 8 -23.01 -25.94 -16.45
CA LEU A 8 -21.70 -25.52 -15.92
C LEU A 8 -21.19 -24.20 -16.49
N LEU A 9 -21.71 -23.75 -17.64
CA LEU A 9 -21.32 -22.47 -18.26
C LEU A 9 -22.08 -21.26 -17.67
N VAL A 10 -23.20 -21.48 -16.99
CA VAL A 10 -23.98 -20.39 -16.36
C VAL A 10 -23.40 -20.01 -14.99
N LEU A 11 -22.61 -20.88 -14.36
CA LEU A 11 -22.01 -20.62 -13.06
C LEU A 11 -20.69 -19.82 -13.10
N PHE A 12 -20.09 -19.62 -14.29
CA PHE A 12 -18.81 -18.90 -14.43
C PHE A 12 -18.92 -17.44 -14.90
N SER A 13 -20.11 -16.96 -15.26
CA SER A 13 -20.31 -15.57 -15.71
C SER A 13 -20.57 -14.58 -14.57
N PHE A 14 -20.60 -15.05 -13.32
CA PHE A 14 -20.66 -14.20 -12.12
C PHE A 14 -19.32 -14.11 -11.40
N ASN A 15 -18.22 -13.99 -12.15
CA ASN A 15 -17.14 -13.12 -11.65
C ASN A 15 -17.70 -11.70 -11.70
N SER A 16 -18.54 -11.35 -10.73
CA SER A 16 -18.74 -9.95 -10.43
C SER A 16 -17.34 -9.39 -10.25
N LEU A 17 -17.00 -8.37 -11.03
CA LEU A 17 -15.91 -7.48 -10.71
C LEU A 17 -16.27 -6.84 -9.36
N ALA A 18 -16.09 -7.58 -8.27
CA ALA A 18 -16.27 -7.08 -6.93
C ALA A 18 -15.25 -5.96 -6.74
N GLY A 19 -15.75 -4.75 -6.53
CA GLY A 19 -14.89 -3.58 -6.40
C GLY A 19 -13.82 -3.78 -5.34
N GLU A 20 -12.59 -3.42 -5.66
CA GLU A 20 -11.50 -3.37 -4.70
C GLU A 20 -11.51 -2.00 -4.02
N VAL A 21 -11.62 -1.99 -2.69
CA VAL A 21 -11.48 -0.77 -1.88
C VAL A 21 -10.10 -0.78 -1.23
N LEU A 22 -9.28 0.21 -1.59
CA LEU A 22 -7.96 0.43 -0.99
C LEU A 22 -7.97 1.66 -0.09
N TYR A 23 -7.21 1.60 0.99
CA TYR A 23 -7.01 2.73 1.89
C TYR A 23 -5.51 3.02 2.04
N PHE A 24 -5.11 4.22 1.63
CA PHE A 24 -3.75 4.73 1.76
C PHE A 24 -3.70 5.68 2.94
N PHE A 25 -2.76 5.47 3.86
CA PHE A 25 -2.64 6.30 5.06
C PHE A 25 -1.21 6.39 5.57
N ASP A 26 -0.95 7.38 6.42
CA ASP A 26 0.27 7.48 7.21
C ASP A 26 -0.11 7.15 8.66
N SER A 27 0.33 6.00 9.17
CA SER A 27 -0.03 5.54 10.52
C SER A 27 0.56 6.38 11.65
N ASN A 28 1.50 7.29 11.37
CA ASN A 28 1.97 8.25 12.37
C ASN A 28 0.98 9.41 12.56
N LYS A 29 0.09 9.64 11.60
CA LYS A 29 -0.79 10.82 11.54
C LYS A 29 -2.27 10.47 11.51
N HIS A 30 -2.62 9.29 11.02
CA HIS A 30 -3.99 8.88 10.77
C HIS A 30 -4.27 7.56 11.47
N PRO A 31 -5.45 7.41 12.11
CA PRO A 31 -5.86 6.14 12.66
C PRO A 31 -6.04 5.10 11.55
N GLU A 32 -5.77 3.85 11.88
CA GLU A 32 -6.13 2.73 11.02
C GLU A 32 -7.68 2.62 10.94
N PRO A 33 -8.27 2.37 9.76
CA PRO A 33 -9.71 2.31 9.61
C PRO A 33 -10.25 1.04 10.28
N SER A 34 -11.37 1.20 10.97
CA SER A 34 -12.04 0.15 11.75
C SER A 34 -12.98 -0.75 10.94
N PHE A 35 -13.20 -0.47 9.65
CA PHE A 35 -14.16 -1.15 8.79
C PHE A 35 -13.50 -1.77 7.54
N PHE A 36 -14.29 -2.55 6.80
CA PHE A 36 -13.88 -3.35 5.66
C PHE A 36 -13.15 -2.51 4.59
N VAL A 37 -11.89 -2.86 4.36
CA VAL A 37 -11.04 -2.40 3.26
C VAL A 37 -10.39 -3.65 2.70
N ASN A 38 -10.38 -3.84 1.39
CA ASN A 38 -9.72 -4.99 0.78
C ASN A 38 -8.22 -4.94 1.04
N ARG A 39 -7.62 -3.74 0.98
CA ARG A 39 -6.20 -3.54 1.26
C ARG A 39 -5.90 -2.20 1.91
N LYS A 40 -5.14 -2.24 3.01
CA LYS A 40 -4.63 -1.06 3.71
C LYS A 40 -3.15 -0.88 3.38
N ILE A 41 -2.75 0.32 3.02
CA ILE A 41 -1.39 0.64 2.57
C ILE A 41 -0.89 1.79 3.43
N ASP A 42 0.05 1.47 4.32
CA ASP A 42 0.68 2.46 5.20
C ASP A 42 1.93 3.03 4.54
N VAL A 43 1.81 4.26 4.05
CA VAL A 43 2.87 4.96 3.32
C VAL A 43 4.02 5.39 4.23
N SER A 44 3.88 5.26 5.54
CA SER A 44 4.92 5.60 6.52
C SER A 44 5.93 4.47 6.78
N ILE A 45 5.59 3.22 6.41
CA ILE A 45 6.42 2.04 6.70
C ILE A 45 7.86 2.17 6.19
N PRO A 46 8.11 2.57 4.91
CA PRO A 46 9.48 2.69 4.41
C PRO A 46 10.32 3.64 5.27
N SER A 47 9.78 4.82 5.58
CA SER A 47 10.48 5.80 6.41
C SER A 47 10.75 5.28 7.83
N LYS A 48 9.82 4.52 8.43
CA LYS A 48 10.03 3.87 9.73
C LYS A 48 11.18 2.85 9.69
N ILE A 49 11.24 2.05 8.63
CA ILE A 49 12.31 1.06 8.44
C ILE A 49 13.66 1.77 8.24
N GLU A 50 13.71 2.82 7.42
CA GLU A 50 14.92 3.63 7.23
C GLU A 50 15.42 4.25 8.53
N GLN A 51 14.51 4.81 9.34
CA GLN A 51 14.89 5.35 10.65
C GLN A 51 15.44 4.26 11.57
N ALA A 52 14.86 3.04 11.55
CA ALA A 52 15.36 1.92 12.33
C ALA A 52 16.75 1.43 11.85
N ILE A 53 16.98 1.41 10.54
CA ILE A 53 18.29 1.11 9.92
C ILE A 53 19.30 2.17 10.34
N ASN A 54 18.98 3.44 10.17
CA ASN A 54 19.86 4.56 10.50
C ASN A 54 20.22 4.55 11.97
N LYS A 55 19.26 4.26 12.87
CA LYS A 55 19.52 4.13 14.31
C LYS A 55 20.52 3.01 14.64
N LYS A 56 20.51 1.91 13.87
CA LYS A 56 21.46 0.79 14.03
C LYS A 56 22.81 1.05 13.39
N LEU A 57 22.86 1.83 12.32
CA LEU A 57 24.10 2.16 11.61
C LEU A 57 24.79 3.41 12.15
N VAL A 58 24.27 4.04 13.22
CA VAL A 58 24.97 5.16 13.88
C VAL A 58 26.32 4.67 14.38
N LEU A 59 27.38 5.30 13.89
CA LEU A 59 28.73 5.09 14.38
C LEU A 59 28.99 6.02 15.56
N GLU A 60 29.50 5.49 16.66
CA GLU A 60 30.04 6.31 17.73
C GLU A 60 31.31 7.01 17.22
N ASN A 61 31.33 8.35 17.32
CA ASN A 61 32.43 9.21 16.86
C ASN A 61 32.73 9.13 15.34
N PRO A 62 31.79 9.51 14.46
CA PRO A 62 31.92 9.35 13.00
C PRO A 62 33.08 10.15 12.39
N TYR A 63 33.58 11.17 13.08
CA TYR A 63 34.70 12.03 12.64
C TYR A 63 36.07 11.36 12.76
N LEU A 64 36.16 10.24 13.49
CA LEU A 64 37.40 9.48 13.66
C LEU A 64 37.66 8.50 12.51
N TYR A 65 36.70 8.35 11.59
CA TYR A 65 36.78 7.38 10.49
C TYR A 65 36.75 8.10 9.14
N THR A 66 37.60 7.65 8.23
CA THR A 66 37.52 7.98 6.81
C THR A 66 36.24 7.42 6.17
N GLU A 67 35.85 7.90 5.00
CA GLU A 67 34.68 7.38 4.27
C GLU A 67 34.79 5.86 4.00
N ALA A 68 35.97 5.40 3.57
CA ALA A 68 36.22 3.99 3.31
C ALA A 68 36.09 3.12 4.57
N GLU A 69 36.60 3.58 5.72
CA GLU A 69 36.48 2.88 7.00
C GLU A 69 35.02 2.81 7.48
N ARG A 70 34.26 3.90 7.31
CA ARG A 70 32.83 3.92 7.63
C ARG A 70 32.06 2.92 6.78
N GLU A 71 32.34 2.85 5.48
CA GLU A 71 31.71 1.90 4.58
C GLU A 71 32.05 0.45 4.95
N GLN A 72 33.31 0.15 5.25
CA GLN A 72 33.73 -1.18 5.67
C GLN A 72 33.07 -1.61 6.99
N LEU A 73 32.95 -0.68 7.95
CA LEU A 73 32.30 -0.93 9.22
C LEU A 73 30.79 -1.18 9.03
N ALA A 74 30.11 -0.35 8.23
CA ALA A 74 28.70 -0.55 7.89
C ALA A 74 28.45 -1.90 7.21
N ARG A 75 29.32 -2.30 6.26
CA ARG A 75 29.27 -3.63 5.62
C ARG A 75 29.50 -4.76 6.63
N SER A 76 30.39 -4.57 7.60
CA SER A 76 30.61 -5.53 8.68
C SER A 76 29.37 -5.70 9.56
N MET A 77 28.77 -4.59 10.00
CA MET A 77 27.53 -4.59 10.79
C MET A 77 26.39 -5.28 10.04
N LEU A 78 26.22 -4.99 8.74
CA LEU A 78 25.19 -5.62 7.91
C LEU A 78 25.39 -7.14 7.74
N ARG A 79 26.63 -7.64 7.75
CA ARG A 79 26.90 -9.08 7.71
C ARG A 79 26.62 -9.79 9.04
N ASN A 80 26.76 -9.10 10.16
CA ASN A 80 26.74 -9.71 11.49
C ASN A 80 25.44 -9.47 12.27
N ASP A 81 24.66 -8.42 11.95
CA ASP A 81 23.38 -8.10 12.60
C ASP A 81 22.20 -8.64 11.79
N GLU A 82 21.62 -9.76 12.22
CA GLU A 82 20.43 -10.36 11.60
C GLU A 82 19.20 -9.45 11.61
N THR A 83 19.07 -8.58 12.61
CA THR A 83 17.97 -7.60 12.65
C THR A 83 18.14 -6.57 11.55
N LEU A 84 19.38 -6.08 11.35
CA LEU A 84 19.69 -5.13 10.28
C LEU A 84 19.46 -5.76 8.89
N LYS A 85 19.82 -7.03 8.70
CA LYS A 85 19.49 -7.77 7.47
C LYS A 85 17.98 -7.84 7.23
N GLY A 86 17.21 -8.18 8.27
CA GLY A 86 15.75 -8.21 8.22
C GLY A 86 15.16 -6.85 7.85
N LEU A 87 15.65 -5.76 8.45
CA LEU A 87 15.22 -4.40 8.10
C LEU A 87 15.52 -4.04 6.64
N MET A 88 16.71 -4.38 6.14
CA MET A 88 17.07 -4.14 4.73
C MET A 88 16.17 -4.92 3.75
N SER A 89 15.84 -6.17 4.07
CA SER A 89 14.91 -6.99 3.28
C SER A 89 13.48 -6.42 3.31
N ASN A 90 13.03 -5.97 4.49
CA ASN A 90 11.72 -5.35 4.66
C ASN A 90 11.64 -4.00 3.94
N LEU A 91 12.73 -3.23 3.90
CA LEU A 91 12.80 -1.97 3.17
C LEU A 91 12.51 -2.18 1.68
N ALA A 92 13.18 -3.13 1.04
CA ALA A 92 12.93 -3.48 -0.36
C ALA A 92 11.46 -3.87 -0.60
N SER A 93 10.88 -4.67 0.31
CA SER A 93 9.49 -5.10 0.22
C SER A 93 8.50 -3.93 0.39
N SER A 94 8.80 -3.00 1.30
CA SER A 94 7.96 -1.81 1.54
C SER A 94 7.98 -0.81 0.38
N TYR A 95 9.09 -0.70 -0.34
CA TYR A 95 9.15 0.09 -1.57
C TYR A 95 8.27 -0.50 -2.67
N LYS A 96 8.23 -1.83 -2.79
CA LYS A 96 7.32 -2.52 -3.71
C LYS A 96 5.85 -2.28 -3.35
N GLU A 97 5.51 -2.18 -2.06
CA GLU A 97 4.18 -1.76 -1.64
C GLU A 97 3.86 -0.31 -2.06
N LEU A 98 4.82 0.62 -1.97
CA LEU A 98 4.62 2.00 -2.45
C LEU A 98 4.36 2.09 -3.96
N GLU A 99 4.77 1.11 -4.77
CA GLU A 99 4.44 1.09 -6.20
C GLU A 99 2.93 1.12 -6.45
N THR A 100 2.12 0.64 -5.50
CA THR A 100 0.66 0.73 -5.57
C THR A 100 0.16 2.18 -5.61
N ILE A 101 0.84 3.13 -4.97
CA ILE A 101 0.50 4.56 -5.02
C ILE A 101 0.59 5.06 -6.47
N PHE A 102 1.67 4.69 -7.17
CA PHE A 102 1.86 5.06 -8.57
C PHE A 102 0.84 4.37 -9.48
N LYS A 103 0.58 3.07 -9.26
CA LYS A 103 -0.42 2.29 -10.00
C LYS A 103 -1.80 2.95 -9.97
N TYR A 104 -2.23 3.43 -8.80
CA TYR A 104 -3.55 4.04 -8.61
C TYR A 104 -3.54 5.58 -8.71
N GLN A 105 -2.38 6.20 -9.01
CA GLN A 105 -2.21 7.66 -9.10
C GLN A 105 -2.67 8.41 -7.83
N VAL A 106 -2.34 7.87 -6.66
CA VAL A 106 -2.67 8.49 -5.37
C VAL A 106 -1.66 9.60 -5.08
N HIS A 107 -2.14 10.84 -4.97
CA HIS A 107 -1.25 12.01 -4.79
C HIS A 107 -1.13 12.50 -3.33
N LYS A 108 -2.06 12.11 -2.47
CA LYS A 108 -2.17 12.56 -1.08
C LYS A 108 -2.71 11.43 -0.21
N VAL A 109 -2.38 11.47 1.08
CA VAL A 109 -2.96 10.59 2.10
C VAL A 109 -3.61 11.42 3.22
N PRO A 110 -4.67 10.93 3.89
CA PRO A 110 -5.32 9.64 3.66
C PRO A 110 -6.10 9.66 2.34
N ALA A 111 -6.23 8.49 1.70
CA ALA A 111 -7.01 8.35 0.49
C ALA A 111 -7.75 7.01 0.46
N VAL A 112 -9.00 7.07 0.03
CA VAL A 112 -9.81 5.88 -0.27
C VAL A 112 -9.91 5.76 -1.78
N VAL A 113 -9.53 4.59 -2.30
CA VAL A 113 -9.62 4.26 -3.73
C VAL A 113 -10.64 3.15 -3.90
N LEU A 114 -11.64 3.38 -4.74
CA LEU A 114 -12.51 2.34 -5.28
C LEU A 114 -12.03 1.97 -6.67
N VAL A 115 -11.80 0.68 -6.91
CA VAL A 115 -11.44 0.13 -8.22
C VAL A 115 -12.56 -0.78 -8.69
N GLU A 116 -13.27 -0.37 -9.72
CA GLU A 116 -14.36 -1.13 -10.32
C GLU A 116 -14.36 -0.92 -11.84
N ASN A 117 -14.65 -1.97 -12.60
CA ASN A 117 -14.79 -1.90 -14.06
C ASN A 117 -13.62 -1.21 -14.80
N GLY A 118 -12.39 -1.48 -14.35
CA GLY A 118 -11.17 -0.91 -14.94
C GLY A 118 -10.99 0.59 -14.69
N ARG A 119 -11.76 1.19 -13.77
CA ARG A 119 -11.67 2.59 -13.38
C ARG A 119 -11.36 2.72 -11.89
N ASN A 120 -10.69 3.81 -11.54
CA ASN A 120 -10.35 4.17 -10.17
C ASN A 120 -11.09 5.47 -9.79
N TRP A 121 -11.75 5.46 -8.64
CA TRP A 121 -12.32 6.66 -8.01
C TRP A 121 -11.62 6.88 -6.68
N ILE A 122 -11.16 8.11 -6.45
CA ILE A 122 -10.32 8.45 -5.29
C ILE A 122 -10.99 9.56 -4.50
N VAL A 123 -11.06 9.39 -3.18
CA VAL A 123 -11.42 10.45 -2.23
C VAL A 123 -10.24 10.68 -1.31
N TYR A 124 -9.80 11.93 -1.23
CA TYR A 124 -8.69 12.37 -0.37
C TYR A 124 -9.22 12.95 0.94
N GLY A 125 -8.44 12.81 2.01
CA GLY A 125 -8.69 13.43 3.31
C GLY A 125 -9.77 12.74 4.16
N GLU A 126 -10.48 11.75 3.61
CA GLU A 126 -11.52 11.03 4.33
C GLU A 126 -10.94 9.75 4.96
N THR A 127 -11.08 9.63 6.28
CA THR A 127 -10.67 8.45 7.06
C THR A 127 -11.83 7.48 7.26
N ASN A 128 -13.07 7.93 7.09
CA ASN A 128 -14.25 7.08 7.10
C ASN A 128 -14.51 6.48 5.70
N ILE A 129 -14.14 5.21 5.51
CA ILE A 129 -14.29 4.48 4.24
C ILE A 129 -15.73 4.50 3.74
N GLN A 130 -16.73 4.29 4.60
CA GLN A 130 -18.13 4.28 4.17
C GLN A 130 -18.55 5.64 3.61
N LYS A 131 -18.17 6.72 4.31
CA LYS A 131 -18.43 8.09 3.86
C LYS A 131 -17.73 8.38 2.52
N ALA A 132 -16.48 7.94 2.35
CA ALA A 132 -15.77 8.06 1.09
C ALA A 132 -16.48 7.30 -0.06
N LEU A 133 -16.94 6.07 0.18
CA LEU A 133 -17.67 5.28 -0.81
C LEU A 133 -19.01 5.93 -1.19
N VAL A 134 -19.72 6.54 -0.23
CA VAL A 134 -20.94 7.31 -0.50
C VAL A 134 -20.64 8.52 -1.39
N ILE A 135 -19.56 9.26 -1.11
CA ILE A 135 -19.10 10.38 -1.96
C ILE A 135 -18.83 9.90 -3.38
N ILE A 136 -18.10 8.79 -3.54
CA ILE A 136 -17.78 8.20 -4.85
C ILE A 136 -19.06 7.86 -5.62
N ARG A 137 -19.97 7.08 -5.01
CA ARG A 137 -21.21 6.60 -5.65
C ARG A 137 -22.18 7.72 -5.98
N ASN A 138 -22.11 8.84 -5.25
CA ASN A 138 -22.91 10.03 -5.52
C ASN A 138 -22.27 10.99 -6.53
N SER A 139 -21.01 10.78 -6.92
CA SER A 139 -20.37 11.59 -7.94
C SER A 139 -21.01 11.39 -9.32
N SER A 140 -21.15 12.48 -10.07
CA SER A 140 -21.69 12.45 -11.45
C SER A 140 -20.89 11.52 -12.35
N LYS A 141 -19.56 11.51 -12.21
CA LYS A 141 -18.62 10.64 -12.95
C LYS A 141 -18.86 9.16 -12.69
N TYR A 142 -19.17 8.77 -11.45
CA TYR A 142 -19.53 7.39 -11.14
C TYR A 142 -20.90 7.06 -11.73
N ARG A 143 -21.92 7.88 -11.45
CA ARG A 143 -23.30 7.62 -11.91
C ARG A 143 -23.42 7.51 -13.43
N SER A 144 -22.73 8.35 -14.20
CA SER A 144 -22.73 8.26 -15.67
C SER A 144 -22.14 6.96 -16.23
N THR A 145 -21.36 6.24 -15.43
CA THR A 145 -20.75 4.95 -15.81
C THR A 145 -21.67 3.75 -15.49
N TYR A 146 -22.63 3.89 -14.56
CA TYR A 146 -23.42 2.78 -14.02
C TYR A 146 -24.95 2.96 -14.10
N VAL A 147 -25.44 4.15 -14.44
CA VAL A 147 -26.88 4.48 -14.46
C VAL A 147 -27.40 4.69 -15.90
N ASN A 148 -26.65 4.22 -16.91
CA ASN A 148 -27.10 4.16 -18.32
C ASN A 148 -27.31 2.72 -18.75
#